data_AF-A0A0G0NLK3-F1
#
_entry.id   AF-A0A0G0NLK3-F1
#
_cell.length_a   1.000
_cell.length_b   1.000
_cell.length_c   1.000
_cell.angle_alpha   90.00
_cell.angle_beta   90.00
_cell.angle_gamma   90.00
#
_symmetry.space_group_name_H-M   'P 1'
#
loop_
_entity.id
_entity.type
_entity.pdbx_description
1 polymer ?
#
loop_
_entity_poly.entity_id
_entity_poly.type
_entity_poly.pdbx_seq_one_letter_code
_entity_poly.pdbx_strand_id
1 'polypeptide(L)'
;MKRDLVLHFIYLVPFFALIVVLKSWFKIPMIVEFAIGGLLGTFLPFLDYIIYAFVLKPQVPVVTGALNKKSILGAISQYENDKTIAGDLIFHTALFQAILLVFVFFVVSSSGSLLARGMVLSFALHLILDQVQQYSETKSFDSWFIKFPLALEPLQKKIFVVGNAVLLLVFGLLF
;
A
#
# COMPACT_ATOMS: atom_id res chain seq x y z
N MET A 1 -8.32 -9.73 5.10
CA MET A 1 -7.60 -10.62 4.15
C MET A 1 -8.33 -10.85 2.85
N LYS A 2 -9.23 -11.84 2.70
CA LYS A 2 -9.72 -12.23 1.36
C LYS A 2 -10.47 -11.09 0.66
N ARG A 3 -11.32 -10.36 1.38
CA ARG A 3 -12.10 -9.25 0.83
C ARG A 3 -11.22 -8.08 0.45
N ASP A 4 -10.33 -7.65 1.34
CA ASP A 4 -9.47 -6.49 1.11
C ASP A 4 -8.48 -6.78 -0.01
N LEU A 5 -7.85 -7.96 -0.02
CA LEU A 5 -6.98 -8.38 -1.11
C LEU A 5 -7.73 -8.41 -2.46
N VAL A 6 -8.96 -8.93 -2.49
CA VAL A 6 -9.80 -8.91 -3.71
C VAL A 6 -10.08 -7.48 -4.17
N LEU A 7 -10.41 -6.55 -3.27
CA LEU A 7 -10.60 -5.14 -3.61
C LEU A 7 -9.33 -4.56 -4.23
N HIS A 8 -8.17 -4.79 -3.62
CA HIS A 8 -6.89 -4.33 -4.15
C HIS A 8 -6.61 -4.86 -5.57
N PHE A 9 -6.86 -6.15 -5.82
CA PHE A 9 -6.71 -6.72 -7.16
C PHE A 9 -7.72 -6.15 -8.18
N ILE A 10 -8.97 -5.90 -7.76
CA ILE A 10 -10.00 -5.30 -8.62
C ILE A 10 -9.58 -3.93 -9.14
N TYR A 11 -8.87 -3.13 -8.33
CA TYR A 11 -8.36 -1.82 -8.76
C TYR A 11 -6.99 -1.89 -9.44
N LEU A 12 -6.14 -2.85 -9.06
CA LEU A 12 -4.83 -3.06 -9.66
C LEU A 12 -4.93 -3.42 -11.14
N VAL A 13 -5.78 -4.39 -11.49
CA VAL A 13 -5.93 -4.90 -12.85
C VAL A 13 -6.28 -3.80 -13.87
N PRO A 14 -7.35 -2.98 -13.68
CA PRO A 14 -7.67 -1.91 -14.63
C PRO A 14 -6.60 -0.82 -14.65
N PHE A 15 -6.00 -0.47 -13.52
CA PHE A 15 -4.91 0.51 -13.49
C PHE A 15 -3.71 0.03 -14.31
N PHE A 16 -3.31 -1.23 -14.16
CA PHE A 16 -2.18 -1.81 -14.89
C PHE A 16 -2.49 -2.02 -16.36
N ALA A 17 -3.71 -2.47 -16.68
CA ALA A 17 -4.17 -2.60 -18.05
C ALA A 17 -4.12 -1.24 -18.78
N LEU A 18 -4.55 -0.16 -18.12
CA LEU A 18 -4.49 1.18 -18.68
C LEU A 18 -3.05 1.61 -18.97
N ILE A 19 -2.12 1.37 -18.04
CA ILE A 19 -0.69 1.68 -18.23
C ILE A 19 -0.13 0.89 -19.41
N VAL A 20 -0.37 -0.42 -19.47
CA VAL A 20 0.13 -1.29 -20.55
C VAL A 20 -0.38 -0.81 -21.91
N VAL A 21 -1.65 -0.43 -22.02
CA VAL A 21 -2.24 0.10 -23.25
C VAL A 21 -1.60 1.43 -23.64
N LEU A 22 -1.52 2.40 -22.72
CA LEU A 22 -0.98 3.72 -23.02
C LEU A 22 0.51 3.70 -23.37
N LYS A 23 1.28 2.81 -22.75
CA LYS A 23 2.71 2.64 -23.02
C LYS A 23 3.01 1.67 -24.15
N SER A 24 1.98 1.05 -24.73
CA SER A 24 2.10 0.06 -25.80
C SER A 24 3.00 -1.14 -25.43
N TRP A 25 2.99 -1.57 -24.17
CA TRP A 25 3.80 -2.68 -23.66
C TRP A 25 3.17 -4.05 -23.95
N PHE A 26 2.87 -4.34 -25.21
CA PHE A 26 2.13 -5.56 -25.59
C PHE A 26 2.98 -6.83 -25.70
N LYS A 27 4.29 -6.74 -25.45
CA LYS A 27 5.16 -7.92 -25.45
C LYS A 27 4.92 -8.74 -24.18
N ILE A 28 4.67 -10.04 -24.32
CA ILE A 28 4.37 -10.95 -23.19
C ILE A 28 5.38 -10.82 -22.05
N PRO A 29 6.71 -10.84 -22.28
CA PRO A 29 7.68 -10.70 -21.18
C PRO A 29 7.51 -9.39 -20.40
N MET A 30 7.22 -8.27 -21.08
CA MET A 30 7.01 -6.97 -20.45
C MET A 30 5.77 -6.97 -19.55
N ILE A 31 4.66 -7.54 -20.04
CA ILE A 31 3.42 -7.66 -19.27
C ILE A 31 3.65 -8.53 -18.04
N VAL A 32 4.34 -9.66 -18.20
CA VAL A 32 4.63 -10.58 -17.11
C VAL A 32 5.52 -9.94 -16.05
N GLU A 33 6.61 -9.29 -16.44
CA GLU A 33 7.49 -8.57 -15.50
C GLU A 33 6.72 -7.49 -14.73
N PHE A 34 5.96 -6.66 -15.43
CA PHE A 34 5.15 -5.61 -14.81
C PHE A 34 4.10 -6.18 -13.85
N ALA A 35 3.40 -7.24 -14.26
CA ALA A 35 2.36 -7.90 -13.46
C ALA A 35 2.93 -8.59 -12.21
N ILE A 36 4.08 -9.28 -12.32
CA ILE A 36 4.77 -9.85 -11.16
C ILE A 36 5.18 -8.73 -10.20
N GLY A 37 5.67 -7.61 -10.75
CA GLY A 37 5.98 -6.43 -9.96
C GLY A 37 4.76 -5.97 -9.18
N GLY A 38 3.62 -5.80 -9.85
CA GLY A 38 2.37 -5.40 -9.22
C GLY A 38 1.90 -6.37 -8.14
N LEU A 39 2.00 -7.68 -8.40
CA LEU A 39 1.68 -8.71 -7.42
C LEU A 39 2.52 -8.54 -6.14
N LEU A 40 3.84 -8.42 -6.29
CA LEU A 40 4.76 -8.23 -5.17
C LEU A 40 4.47 -6.92 -4.43
N GLY A 41 4.22 -5.83 -5.16
CA GLY A 41 3.88 -4.52 -4.60
C GLY A 41 2.60 -4.53 -3.77
N THR A 42 1.59 -5.29 -4.19
CA THR A 42 0.34 -5.50 -3.43
C THR A 42 0.58 -6.24 -2.11
N PHE A 43 1.61 -7.08 -2.05
CA PHE A 43 1.94 -7.82 -0.83
C PHE A 43 2.85 -7.05 0.15
N LEU A 44 3.52 -5.97 -0.29
CA LEU A 44 4.42 -5.20 0.58
C LEU A 44 3.76 -4.63 1.84
N PRO A 45 2.51 -4.10 1.81
CA PRO A 45 1.80 -3.66 3.02
C PRO A 45 1.68 -4.73 4.11
N PHE A 46 1.62 -6.02 3.75
CA PHE A 46 1.56 -7.11 4.73
C PHE A 46 2.83 -7.22 5.58
N LEU A 47 3.98 -6.76 5.07
CA LEU A 47 5.22 -6.71 5.84
C LEU A 47 5.08 -5.79 7.05
N ASP A 48 4.25 -4.76 6.98
CA ASP A 48 4.03 -3.83 8.09
C ASP A 48 3.43 -4.54 9.31
N TYR A 49 2.45 -5.41 9.08
CA TYR A 49 1.85 -6.24 10.12
C TYR A 49 2.83 -7.26 10.68
N ILE A 50 3.71 -7.82 9.84
CA ILE A 50 4.77 -8.73 10.29
C ILE A 50 5.76 -7.98 11.19
N ILE A 51 6.22 -6.80 10.75
CA ILE A 51 7.13 -5.95 11.53
C ILE A 51 6.46 -5.58 12.86
N TYR A 52 5.21 -5.15 12.84
CA TYR A 52 4.49 -4.79 14.04
C TYR A 52 4.35 -5.97 15.01
N ALA A 53 3.88 -7.12 14.53
CA ALA A 53 3.64 -8.30 15.36
C ALA A 53 4.93 -8.90 15.94
N PHE A 54 5.98 -9.06 15.12
CA PHE A 54 7.18 -9.80 15.52
C PHE A 54 8.34 -8.94 15.98
N VAL A 55 8.38 -7.65 15.64
CA VAL A 55 9.47 -6.73 16.01
C VAL A 55 9.00 -5.72 17.05
N LEU A 56 7.87 -5.05 16.82
CA LEU A 56 7.43 -3.95 17.71
C LEU A 56 6.70 -4.45 18.95
N LYS A 57 5.81 -5.44 18.82
CA LYS A 57 5.02 -5.98 19.94
C LYS A 57 5.03 -7.52 20.02
N PRO A 58 6.21 -8.17 20.11
CA PRO A 58 6.31 -9.63 20.18
C PRO A 58 5.70 -10.25 21.45
N GLN A 59 5.50 -9.43 22.50
CA GLN A 59 5.06 -9.87 23.82
C GLN A 59 3.54 -10.12 23.91
N VAL A 60 2.77 -9.72 22.89
CA VAL A 60 1.30 -9.78 22.93
C VAL A 60 0.85 -11.25 22.92
N PRO A 61 -0.12 -11.66 23.77
CA PRO A 61 -0.57 -13.05 23.88
C PRO A 61 -0.99 -13.70 22.54
N VAL A 62 -1.46 -12.89 21.60
CA VAL A 62 -1.80 -13.30 20.24
C VAL A 62 -0.56 -13.80 19.46
N VAL A 63 0.55 -13.06 19.53
CA VAL A 63 1.80 -13.42 18.84
C VAL A 63 2.44 -14.63 19.49
N THR A 64 2.50 -14.67 20.82
CA THR A 64 3.08 -15.80 21.55
C THR A 64 2.26 -17.08 21.35
N GLY A 65 0.93 -16.99 21.33
CA GLY A 65 0.03 -18.09 21.00
C GLY A 65 0.18 -18.58 19.56
N ALA A 66 0.35 -17.67 18.59
CA ALA A 66 0.54 -18.01 17.18
C ALA A 66 1.90 -18.65 16.90
N LEU A 67 2.97 -18.19 17.55
CA LEU A 67 4.30 -18.81 17.50
C LEU A 67 4.24 -20.25 18.05
N ASN A 68 3.55 -20.45 19.18
CA ASN A 68 3.38 -21.78 19.78
C ASN A 68 2.54 -22.73 18.90
N LYS A 69 1.59 -22.20 18.13
CA LYS A 69 0.74 -22.97 17.21
C LYS A 69 1.27 -23.04 15.77
N LYS A 70 2.46 -22.50 15.49
CA LYS A 70 3.05 -22.34 14.14
C LYS A 70 2.10 -21.68 13.12
N SER A 71 1.19 -20.81 13.57
CA SER A 71 0.19 -20.16 12.72
C SER A 71 0.45 -18.67 12.59
N ILE A 72 1.57 -18.32 11.95
CA ILE A 72 1.99 -16.93 11.71
C ILE A 72 0.93 -16.16 10.91
N LEU A 73 0.36 -16.79 9.89
CA LEU A 73 -0.72 -16.20 9.08
C LEU A 73 -2.00 -15.94 9.91
N GLY A 74 -2.29 -16.82 10.87
CA GLY A 74 -3.39 -16.64 11.81
C GLY A 74 -3.23 -15.37 12.65
N ALA A 75 -2.04 -15.16 13.23
CA ALA A 75 -1.73 -13.92 13.97
C ALA A 75 -1.86 -12.69 13.07
N ILE A 76 -1.25 -12.71 11.88
CA ILE A 76 -1.29 -11.56 10.95
C ILE A 76 -2.75 -11.22 10.60
N SER A 77 -3.58 -12.23 10.31
CA SER A 77 -5.00 -11.98 10.00
C SER A 77 -5.79 -11.42 11.18
N GLN A 78 -5.40 -11.69 12.43
CA GLN A 78 -6.02 -11.06 13.60
C GLN A 78 -5.64 -9.59 13.72
N TYR A 79 -4.38 -9.25 13.47
CA TYR A 79 -3.89 -7.86 13.48
C TYR A 79 -4.49 -6.99 12.37
N GLU A 80 -4.70 -7.55 11.17
CA GLU A 80 -5.33 -6.84 10.06
C GLU A 80 -6.77 -6.42 10.37
N ASN A 81 -7.49 -7.23 11.16
CA ASN A 81 -8.88 -6.93 11.55
C ASN A 81 -8.97 -5.99 12.76
N ASP A 82 -7.87 -5.74 13.47
CA ASP A 82 -7.84 -4.86 14.62
C ASP A 82 -7.55 -3.41 14.21
N LYS A 83 -8.63 -2.64 14.09
CA LYS A 83 -8.58 -1.22 13.70
C LYS A 83 -7.83 -0.33 14.69
N THR A 84 -7.64 -0.76 15.93
CA THR A 84 -6.88 0.02 16.93
C THR A 84 -5.39 0.06 16.61
N ILE A 85 -4.93 -0.87 15.78
CA ILE A 85 -3.51 -1.09 15.47
C ILE A 85 -3.07 -0.30 14.24
N ALA A 86 -4.01 0.10 13.39
CA ALA A 86 -3.73 0.83 12.15
C ALA A 86 -2.91 2.13 12.37
N GLY A 87 -3.09 2.82 13.51
CA GLY A 87 -2.31 4.01 13.86
C GLY A 87 -0.85 3.74 14.26
N ASP A 88 -0.53 2.50 14.63
CA ASP A 88 0.81 2.10 15.07
C ASP A 88 1.67 1.55 13.93
N LEU A 89 1.06 1.17 12.81
CA LEU A 89 1.71 0.67 11.61
C LEU A 89 2.62 1.74 10.96
N ILE A 90 3.70 1.32 10.30
CA ILE A 90 4.74 2.21 9.74
C ILE A 90 4.31 2.69 8.35
N PHE A 91 3.89 1.77 7.49
CA PHE A 91 3.51 2.06 6.10
C PHE A 91 2.18 2.80 6.02
N HIS A 92 1.30 2.60 7.01
CA HIS A 92 -0.01 3.25 7.11
C HIS A 92 0.07 4.66 7.74
N THR A 93 1.10 5.42 7.38
CA THR A 93 1.28 6.81 7.81
C THR A 93 1.41 7.73 6.61
N ALA A 94 0.89 8.96 6.75
CA ALA A 94 1.01 9.99 5.73
C ALA A 94 2.48 10.33 5.42
N LEU A 95 3.35 10.29 6.43
CA LEU A 95 4.78 10.53 6.24
C LEU A 95 5.43 9.44 5.38
N PHE A 96 5.13 8.16 5.65
CA PHE A 96 5.64 7.06 4.83
C PHE A 96 5.14 7.17 3.39
N GLN A 97 3.85 7.48 3.20
CA GLN A 97 3.29 7.64 1.86
C GLN A 97 3.98 8.76 1.06
N ALA A 98 4.31 9.89 1.70
CA ALA A 98 5.04 10.97 1.07
C ALA A 98 6.45 10.51 0.63
N ILE A 99 7.17 9.79 1.49
CA ILE A 99 8.48 9.21 1.17
C ILE A 99 8.35 8.18 0.03
N LEU A 100 7.32 7.32 0.08
CA LEU A 100 7.05 6.33 -0.93
C LEU A 100 6.81 6.98 -2.30
N LEU A 101 6.09 8.10 -2.37
CA LEU A 101 5.87 8.78 -3.65
C LEU A 101 7.15 9.35 -4.25
N VAL A 102 8.06 9.87 -3.42
CA VAL A 102 9.39 10.28 -3.87
C VAL A 102 10.12 9.07 -4.45
N PHE A 103 10.07 7.92 -3.75
CA PHE A 103 10.67 6.69 -4.24
C PHE A 103 10.03 6.16 -5.53
N VAL A 104 8.71 6.22 -5.65
CA VAL A 104 7.95 5.86 -6.87
C VAL A 104 8.42 6.74 -8.02
N PHE A 105 8.52 8.05 -7.83
CA PHE A 105 9.01 8.96 -8.85
C PHE A 105 10.42 8.57 -9.32
N PHE A 106 11.35 8.33 -8.39
CA PHE A 106 12.71 7.91 -8.75
C PHE A 106 12.72 6.59 -9.53
N VAL A 107 12.01 5.57 -9.06
CA VAL A 107 11.99 4.25 -9.72
C VAL A 107 11.34 4.34 -11.08
N VAL A 108 10.21 5.03 -11.23
CA VAL A 108 9.51 5.09 -12.52
C VAL A 108 10.27 5.95 -13.53
N SER A 109 10.90 7.05 -13.10
CA SER A 109 11.65 7.94 -14.00
C SER A 109 13.04 7.40 -14.40
N SER A 110 13.70 6.63 -13.53
CA SER A 110 15.10 6.21 -13.74
C SER A 110 15.30 4.71 -13.97
N SER A 111 14.35 3.85 -13.56
CA SER A 111 14.52 2.40 -13.70
C SER A 111 14.11 1.93 -15.10
N GLY A 112 14.98 1.12 -15.72
CA GLY A 112 14.63 0.32 -16.89
C GLY A 112 13.83 -0.95 -16.57
N SER A 113 13.64 -1.29 -15.28
CA SER A 113 12.97 -2.52 -14.85
C SER A 113 11.46 -2.34 -14.73
N LEU A 114 10.69 -3.01 -15.58
CA LEU A 114 9.22 -3.03 -15.49
C LEU A 114 8.73 -3.71 -14.21
N LEU A 115 9.46 -4.72 -13.72
CA LEU A 115 9.21 -5.35 -12.42
C LEU A 115 9.25 -4.31 -11.29
N ALA A 116 10.31 -3.51 -11.22
CA ALA A 116 10.45 -2.48 -10.17
C ALA A 116 9.35 -1.42 -10.30
N ARG A 117 9.02 -0.98 -11.52
CA ARG A 117 7.92 -0.03 -11.77
C ARG A 117 6.58 -0.56 -11.30
N GLY A 118 6.23 -1.80 -11.65
CA GLY A 118 5.00 -2.45 -11.22
C GLY A 118 4.93 -2.55 -9.70
N MET A 119 6.05 -2.91 -9.05
CA MET A 119 6.10 -3.03 -7.59
C MET A 119 5.81 -1.72 -6.88
N VAL A 120 6.50 -0.64 -7.22
CA VAL A 120 6.31 0.65 -6.52
C VAL A 120 4.94 1.26 -6.81
N LEU A 121 4.45 1.16 -8.05
CA LEU A 121 3.14 1.68 -8.44
C LEU A 121 2.00 0.93 -7.73
N SER A 122 2.09 -0.40 -7.65
CA SER A 122 1.09 -1.20 -6.95
C SER A 122 1.13 -0.97 -5.44
N PHE A 123 2.32 -0.78 -4.85
CA PHE A 123 2.43 -0.49 -3.42
C PHE A 123 1.78 0.86 -3.09
N ALA A 124 2.08 1.89 -3.88
CA ALA A 124 1.46 3.21 -3.71
C ALA A 124 -0.07 3.16 -3.94
N LEU A 125 -0.53 2.41 -4.95
CA LEU A 125 -1.96 2.21 -5.19
C LEU A 125 -2.64 1.56 -3.98
N HIS A 126 -2.02 0.52 -3.41
CA HIS A 126 -2.57 -0.19 -2.25
C HIS A 126 -2.82 0.76 -1.07
N LEU A 127 -1.82 1.56 -0.70
CA LEU A 127 -1.97 2.50 0.41
C LEU A 127 -3.05 3.57 0.16
N ILE A 128 -3.21 4.02 -1.09
CA ILE A 128 -4.30 4.94 -1.46
C ILE A 128 -5.67 4.27 -1.31
N LEU A 129 -5.80 3.01 -1.70
CA LEU A 129 -7.05 2.27 -1.56
C LEU A 129 -7.42 2.04 -0.10
N ASP A 130 -6.43 1.76 0.76
CA ASP A 130 -6.66 1.68 2.21
C ASP A 130 -7.17 3.00 2.79
N GLN A 131 -6.61 4.14 2.36
CA GLN A 131 -7.11 5.47 2.74
C GLN A 131 -8.55 5.69 2.30
N VAL A 132 -8.87 5.31 1.06
CA VAL A 132 -10.23 5.44 0.52
C VAL A 132 -11.21 4.54 1.28
N GLN A 133 -10.82 3.30 1.58
CA GLN A 133 -11.64 2.37 2.36
C GLN A 133 -11.88 2.92 3.77
N GLN A 134 -10.83 3.38 4.45
CA GLN A 134 -10.98 4.00 5.77
C GLN A 134 -11.90 5.21 5.72
N TYR A 135 -11.74 6.10 4.74
CA TYR A 135 -12.60 7.27 4.62
C TYR A 135 -14.05 6.87 4.34
N SER A 136 -14.27 5.83 3.54
CA SER A 136 -15.61 5.30 3.32
C SER A 136 -16.29 4.86 4.62
N GLU A 137 -15.54 4.17 5.49
CA GLU A 137 -16.02 3.60 6.75
C GLU A 137 -16.14 4.62 7.90
N THR A 138 -15.17 5.52 8.03
CA THR A 138 -15.01 6.42 9.20
C THR A 138 -15.29 7.89 8.89
N LYS A 139 -15.37 8.26 7.61
CA LYS A 139 -15.43 9.65 7.12
C LYS A 139 -14.25 10.52 7.56
N SER A 140 -13.13 9.91 7.96
CA SER A 140 -11.92 10.60 8.38
C SER A 140 -10.65 9.89 7.87
N PHE A 141 -9.55 10.64 7.80
CA PHE A 141 -8.21 10.13 7.53
C PHE A 141 -7.30 10.13 8.78
N ASP A 142 -7.84 10.46 9.96
CA ASP A 142 -7.03 10.83 11.13
C ASP A 142 -5.96 9.79 11.52
N SER A 143 -6.25 8.49 11.37
CA SER A 143 -5.27 7.45 11.74
C SER A 143 -3.96 7.54 10.95
N TRP A 144 -4.00 7.99 9.70
CA TRP A 144 -2.80 8.16 8.86
C TRP A 144 -1.93 9.33 9.32
N PHE A 145 -2.52 10.27 10.05
CA PHE A 145 -1.87 11.51 10.47
C PHE A 145 -1.49 11.53 11.96
N ILE A 146 -1.71 10.45 12.71
CA ILE A 146 -1.38 10.37 14.15
C ILE A 146 0.11 10.69 14.41
N LYS A 147 1.00 10.18 13.56
CA LYS A 147 2.45 10.37 13.66
C LYS A 147 2.97 11.47 12.73
N PHE A 148 2.08 12.26 12.13
CA PHE A 148 2.49 13.32 11.21
C PHE A 148 2.96 14.54 12.01
N PRO A 149 4.10 15.16 11.66
CA PRO A 149 4.69 16.23 12.46
C PRO A 149 3.86 17.53 12.48
N LEU A 150 2.88 17.66 11.58
CA LEU A 150 2.03 18.83 11.44
C LEU A 150 0.57 18.49 11.77
N ALA A 151 -0.08 19.33 12.56
CA ALA A 151 -1.52 19.27 12.74
C ALA A 151 -2.22 19.81 11.48
N LEU A 152 -2.87 18.92 10.74
CA LEU A 152 -3.60 19.27 9.51
C LEU A 152 -5.11 19.32 9.74
N GLU A 153 -5.74 20.31 9.16
CA GLU A 153 -7.20 20.41 9.07
C GLU A 153 -7.78 19.32 8.15
N PRO A 154 -9.07 18.95 8.31
CA PRO A 154 -9.71 17.92 7.48
C PRO A 154 -9.59 18.16 5.98
N LEU A 155 -9.68 19.43 5.54
CA LEU A 155 -9.52 19.79 4.13
C LEU A 155 -8.08 19.54 3.64
N GLN A 156 -7.08 19.88 4.44
CA GLN A 156 -5.66 19.67 4.11
C GLN A 156 -5.35 18.17 4.00
N LYS A 157 -5.88 17.34 4.91
CA LYS A 157 -5.77 15.87 4.84
C LYS A 157 -6.38 15.31 3.57
N LYS A 158 -7.56 15.79 3.18
CA LYS A 158 -8.22 15.39 1.92
C LYS A 158 -7.40 15.80 0.69
N ILE A 159 -6.88 17.03 0.68
CA ILE A 159 -6.01 17.52 -0.40
C ILE A 159 -4.75 16.65 -0.51
N PHE A 160 -4.14 16.26 0.62
CA PHE A 160 -2.98 15.38 0.64
C PHE A 160 -3.27 14.02 -0.03
N VAL A 161 -4.36 13.35 0.36
CA VAL A 161 -4.73 12.04 -0.21
C VAL A 161 -5.07 12.16 -1.70
N VAL A 162 -5.84 13.17 -2.11
CA VAL A 162 -6.17 13.41 -3.52
C VAL A 162 -4.91 13.75 -4.32
N GLY A 163 -4.02 14.57 -3.78
CA GLY A 163 -2.74 14.91 -4.39
C GLY A 163 -1.89 13.66 -4.63
N ASN A 164 -1.80 12.77 -3.64
CA ASN A 164 -1.09 11.50 -3.78
C ASN A 164 -1.69 10.60 -4.87
N ALA A 165 -3.03 10.52 -4.94
CA ALA A 165 -3.70 9.77 -6.00
C ALA A 165 -3.44 10.36 -7.39
N VAL A 166 -3.49 11.69 -7.53
CA VAL A 166 -3.17 12.37 -8.79
C VAL A 166 -1.71 12.14 -9.18
N LEU A 167 -0.77 12.26 -8.23
CA LEU A 167 0.65 11.99 -8.49
C LEU A 167 0.90 10.54 -8.91
N LEU A 168 0.23 9.58 -8.27
CA LEU A 168 0.30 8.17 -8.70
C LEU A 168 -0.16 7.99 -10.15
N LEU A 169 -1.27 8.63 -10.54
CA LEU A 169 -1.75 8.59 -11.92
C LEU A 169 -0.74 9.24 -12.88
N VAL A 170 -0.19 10.40 -12.51
CA VAL A 170 0.86 11.08 -13.29
C VAL A 170 2.08 10.18 -13.46
N PHE A 171 2.57 9.56 -12.39
CA PHE A 171 3.73 8.67 -12.44
C PHE A 171 3.45 7.41 -13.27
N GLY A 172 2.31 6.75 -13.07
CA GLY A 172 1.98 5.53 -13.79
C GLY A 172 1.71 5.75 -15.29
N LEU A 173 1.05 6.87 -15.65
CA LEU A 173 0.60 7.10 -17.02
C LEU A 173 1.61 7.89 -17.85
N LEU A 174 2.36 8.84 -17.26
CA LEU A 174 3.27 9.72 -18.00
C LEU A 174 4.74 9.25 -18.01
N PHE A 175 5.23 8.64 -16.93
CA PHE A 175 6.62 8.16 -16.82
C PHE A 175 6.76 6.65 -17.09
#